data_AF-A0A7X8PAE6-F1
#
_entry.id   AF-A0A7X8PAE6-F1
#
_cell.length_a   1.000
_cell.length_b   1.000
_cell.length_c   1.000
_cell.angle_alpha   90.00
_cell.angle_beta   90.00
_cell.angle_gamma   90.00
#
_symmetry.space_group_name_H-M   'P 1'
#
loop_
_entity.id
_entity.type
_entity.pdbx_description
1 polymer ?
#
loop_
_entity_poly.entity_id
_entity_poly.type
_entity_poly.pdbx_seq_one_letter_code
_entity_poly.pdbx_strand_id
1 'polypeptide(L)'
;MPIVNNQPSPDLRSLVRRIGGNWSGNTAMCRCPCHADRTPSLSIRQGDRAILVTCHAGCDSRDVLKALRRIADLPTVDASSVTPNFQRSTGIHLAIWQAGRPIEGTLAERYVRGVRQIWAPLEDLRFHPRCPRGQGKLASFEPALLVAMRKAGAIAAIQRIFLDPSTADYTEKRVLGQAIGAAWTNGLPGKTIGICEGFETAAAYTSLTGIQAWAMMGAKRFHQVDIPVSVETVILLADNDAEGRRARERAAESYRRPGLAIETEWPPGRMNDWAQLLKR
;
A
#
# COMPACT_ATOMS: atom_id res chain seq x y z
N MET A 1 18.70 -4.23 4.09
CA MET A 1 19.09 -4.07 5.50
C MET A 1 18.50 -5.22 6.27
N PRO A 2 19.27 -5.92 7.13
CA PRO A 2 18.69 -6.86 8.07
C PRO A 2 17.64 -6.13 8.92
N ILE A 3 16.58 -6.83 9.32
CA ILE A 3 15.63 -6.31 10.30
C ILE A 3 16.43 -6.06 11.57
N VAL A 4 16.62 -4.79 11.92
CA VAL A 4 17.27 -4.39 13.16
C VAL A 4 16.44 -4.96 14.30
N ASN A 5 17.01 -5.93 15.02
CA ASN A 5 16.35 -6.70 16.06
C ASN A 5 17.16 -6.61 17.36
N ASN A 6 17.51 -5.39 17.74
CA ASN A 6 18.37 -5.13 18.88
C ASN A 6 17.66 -5.50 20.18
N GLN A 7 18.44 -5.87 21.20
CA GLN A 7 17.88 -6.09 22.52
C GLN A 7 17.26 -4.80 23.05
N PRO A 8 16.04 -4.85 23.63
CA PRO A 8 15.38 -3.67 24.17
C PRO A 8 16.18 -3.02 25.30
N SER A 9 16.42 -1.71 25.19
CA SER A 9 17.05 -0.94 26.27
C SER A 9 16.16 -0.91 27.53
N PRO A 10 16.73 -0.65 28.72
CA PRO A 10 15.94 -0.46 29.94
C PRO A 10 14.84 0.60 29.79
N ASP A 11 15.15 1.72 29.12
CA ASP A 11 14.19 2.82 28.89
C ASP A 11 13.03 2.38 27.99
N LEU A 12 13.33 1.61 26.94
CA LEU A 12 12.30 1.06 26.06
C LEU A 12 11.40 0.07 26.79
N ARG A 13 11.97 -0.78 27.66
CA ARG A 13 11.20 -1.71 28.50
C ARG A 13 10.28 -0.95 29.46
N SER A 14 10.79 0.14 30.06
CA SER A 14 10.02 1.01 30.96
C SER A 14 8.85 1.69 30.23
N LEU A 15 9.10 2.25 29.04
CA LEU A 15 8.07 2.82 28.18
C LEU A 15 6.96 1.81 27.90
N VAL A 16 7.33 0.64 27.38
CA VAL A 16 6.38 -0.41 26.98
C VAL A 16 5.54 -0.86 28.18
N ARG A 17 6.16 -1.03 29.35
CA ARG A 17 5.44 -1.35 30.58
C ARG A 17 4.41 -0.28 30.93
N ARG A 18 4.76 1.00 30.81
CA ARG A 18 3.86 2.10 31.17
C ARG A 18 2.67 2.26 30.22
N ILE A 19 2.84 1.93 28.94
CA ILE A 19 1.74 1.92 27.95
C ILE A 19 1.00 0.57 27.89
N GLY A 20 1.26 -0.33 28.84
CA GLY A 20 0.57 -1.62 28.97
C GLY A 20 0.87 -2.60 27.83
N GLY A 21 2.05 -2.53 27.22
CA GLY A 21 2.46 -3.41 26.14
C GLY A 21 3.06 -4.72 26.63
N ASN A 22 2.98 -5.75 25.77
CA ASN A 22 3.54 -7.08 26.03
C ASN A 22 4.68 -7.39 25.05
N TRP A 23 5.74 -8.01 25.55
CA TRP A 23 6.91 -8.39 24.76
C TRP A 23 6.77 -9.79 24.17
N SER A 24 7.22 -9.94 22.92
CA SER A 24 7.49 -11.22 22.26
C SER A 24 8.88 -11.14 21.62
N GLY A 25 9.85 -11.80 22.25
CA GLY A 25 11.27 -11.60 21.92
C GLY A 25 11.69 -10.14 22.10
N ASN A 26 12.28 -9.55 21.06
CA ASN A 26 12.77 -8.16 21.06
C ASN A 26 11.75 -7.16 20.48
N THR A 27 10.50 -7.57 20.27
CA THR A 27 9.41 -6.69 19.79
C THR A 27 8.28 -6.64 20.81
N ALA A 28 7.78 -5.45 21.10
CA ALA A 28 6.62 -5.23 21.95
C ALA A 28 5.37 -4.93 21.13
N MET A 29 4.22 -5.42 21.59
CA MET A 29 2.91 -5.06 21.09
C MET A 29 2.17 -4.23 22.14
N CYS A 30 1.72 -3.04 21.76
CA CYS A 30 1.11 -2.04 22.62
C CYS A 30 -0.19 -1.52 21.98
N ARG A 31 -1.01 -0.86 22.79
CA ARG A 31 -2.10 -0.03 22.28
C ARG A 31 -1.55 1.25 21.67
N CYS A 32 -2.06 1.65 20.52
CA CYS A 32 -1.57 2.83 19.83
C CYS A 32 -2.09 4.11 20.52
N PRO A 33 -1.24 5.06 20.91
CA PRO A 33 -1.72 6.29 21.56
C PRO A 33 -2.44 7.26 20.60
N CYS A 34 -2.42 7.00 19.29
CA CYS A 34 -3.06 7.84 18.29
C CYS A 34 -4.53 7.49 18.00
N HIS A 35 -5.04 6.38 18.52
CA HIS A 35 -6.45 5.99 18.38
C HIS A 35 -6.86 5.06 19.51
N ALA A 36 -8.17 4.88 19.72
CA ALA A 36 -8.65 3.89 20.68
C ALA A 36 -8.66 2.50 20.03
N ASP A 37 -7.80 1.59 20.48
CA ASP A 37 -7.81 0.19 20.09
C ASP A 37 -8.20 -0.75 21.25
N ARG A 38 -9.04 -1.75 20.95
CA ARG A 38 -9.39 -2.81 21.92
C ARG A 38 -8.28 -3.85 22.02
N THR A 39 -7.62 -4.14 20.90
CA THR A 39 -6.49 -5.07 20.77
C THR A 39 -5.21 -4.30 20.42
N PRO A 40 -4.04 -4.67 20.97
CA PRO A 40 -2.77 -3.99 20.68
C PRO A 40 -2.47 -3.91 19.17
N SER A 41 -2.42 -2.71 18.62
CA SER A 41 -2.16 -2.47 17.19
C SER A 41 -0.76 -1.91 16.90
N LEU A 42 -0.02 -1.49 17.92
CA LEU A 42 1.28 -0.83 17.78
C LEU A 42 2.43 -1.79 18.09
N SER A 43 3.27 -2.05 17.09
CA SER A 43 4.55 -2.74 17.28
C SER A 43 5.65 -1.72 17.59
N ILE A 44 6.45 -1.99 18.63
CA ILE A 44 7.61 -1.18 19.02
C ILE A 44 8.83 -2.09 19.16
N ARG A 45 9.98 -1.70 18.63
CA ARG A 45 11.26 -2.41 18.84
C ARG A 45 12.45 -1.46 18.95
N GLN A 46 13.56 -1.97 19.48
CA GLN A 46 14.81 -1.22 19.55
C GLN A 46 15.51 -1.18 18.18
N GLY A 47 15.75 0.01 17.67
CA GLY A 47 16.65 0.24 16.54
C GLY A 47 18.05 0.64 16.99
N ASP A 48 18.96 0.87 16.04
CA ASP A 48 20.37 1.21 16.34
C ASP A 48 20.54 2.59 16.96
N ARG A 49 19.65 3.54 16.61
CA ARG A 49 19.74 4.95 17.03
C ARG A 49 18.47 5.47 17.69
N ALA A 50 17.36 4.77 17.53
CA ALA A 50 16.06 5.17 18.02
C ALA A 50 15.13 3.96 18.10
N ILE A 51 13.99 4.13 18.76
CA ILE A 51 12.92 3.14 18.74
C ILE A 51 12.22 3.14 17.38
N LEU A 52 11.86 1.96 16.89
CA LEU A 52 11.12 1.78 15.64
C LEU A 52 9.67 1.44 15.97
N VAL A 53 8.73 2.12 15.33
CA VAL A 53 7.30 1.96 15.58
C VAL A 53 6.55 1.62 14.29
N THR A 54 5.59 0.70 14.38
CA THR A 54 4.68 0.36 13.29
C THR A 54 3.26 0.20 13.85
N CYS A 55 2.35 1.08 13.45
CA CYS A 55 0.93 0.94 13.78
C CYS A 55 0.24 0.09 12.70
N HIS A 56 -0.19 -1.12 13.06
CA HIS A 56 -0.88 -2.04 12.14
C HIS A 56 -2.32 -1.63 11.82
N ALA A 57 -2.86 -0.63 12.54
CA ALA A 57 -4.15 0.00 12.26
C ALA A 57 -4.03 1.21 11.30
N GLY A 58 -2.81 1.65 10.95
CA GLY A 58 -2.60 2.63 9.87
C GLY A 58 -2.19 4.05 10.27
N CYS A 59 -1.87 4.32 11.55
CA CYS A 59 -1.36 5.62 11.97
C CYS A 59 0.04 5.91 11.40
N ASP A 60 0.33 7.19 11.11
CA ASP A 60 1.67 7.61 10.69
C ASP A 60 2.69 7.46 11.82
N SER A 61 3.87 6.92 11.50
CA SER A 61 4.95 6.70 12.47
C SER A 61 5.40 7.97 13.20
N ARG A 62 5.34 9.14 12.55
CA ARG A 62 5.73 10.43 13.15
C ARG A 62 4.73 10.86 14.22
N ASP A 63 3.45 10.69 13.96
CA ASP A 63 2.39 11.02 14.91
C ASP A 63 2.44 10.08 16.11
N VAL A 64 2.69 8.79 15.87
CA VAL A 64 2.91 7.80 16.94
C VAL A 64 4.11 8.18 17.80
N LEU A 65 5.26 8.49 17.20
CA LEU A 65 6.45 8.93 17.95
C LEU A 65 6.19 10.22 18.74
N LYS A 66 5.47 11.19 18.15
CA LYS A 66 5.10 12.45 18.82
C LYS A 66 4.18 12.18 20.02
N ALA A 67 3.21 11.28 19.88
CA ALA A 67 2.32 10.89 20.96
C ALA A 67 3.06 10.14 22.07
N LEU A 68 3.97 9.21 21.72
CA LEU A 68 4.80 8.50 22.70
C LEU A 68 5.73 9.43 23.49
N ARG A 69 6.27 10.48 22.85
CA ARG A 69 7.07 11.53 23.51
C ARG A 69 6.31 12.36 24.54
N ARG A 70 4.98 12.45 24.43
CA ARG A 70 4.14 13.11 25.46
C ARG A 70 3.97 12.23 26.69
N ILE A 71 4.10 10.92 26.50
CA ILE A 71 3.95 9.94 27.57
C ILE A 71 5.32 9.84 28.25
N ALA A 72 6.39 9.50 27.53
CA ALA A 72 7.75 9.32 28.05
C ALA A 72 8.76 10.31 27.50
N ASP A 73 9.75 10.62 28.33
CA ASP A 73 10.97 11.27 27.88
C ASP A 73 11.77 10.27 27.03
N LEU A 74 11.59 10.37 25.72
CA LEU A 74 12.30 9.54 24.75
C LEU A 74 13.52 10.33 24.29
N PRO A 75 14.71 9.71 24.21
CA PRO A 75 15.91 10.40 23.78
C PRO A 75 15.65 11.13 22.46
N THR A 76 15.77 12.45 22.51
CA THR A 76 15.78 13.31 21.32
C THR A 76 17.04 13.01 20.55
N VAL A 77 16.91 12.28 19.45
CA VAL A 77 17.96 12.25 18.45
C VAL A 77 17.99 13.65 17.84
N ASP A 78 19.06 14.39 18.11
CA ASP A 78 19.29 15.71 17.52
C ASP A 78 19.27 15.54 16.00
N ALA A 79 18.22 16.08 15.36
CA ALA A 79 18.04 15.98 13.92
C ALA A 79 19.15 16.71 13.13
N SER A 80 19.97 17.48 13.83
CA SER A 80 21.11 18.29 13.39
C SER A 80 22.43 17.50 13.36
N SER A 81 22.63 16.50 14.23
CA SER A 81 23.85 15.67 14.28
C SER A 81 23.72 14.34 13.55
N VAL A 82 22.48 13.96 13.24
CA VAL A 82 22.19 13.01 12.17
C VAL A 82 22.13 13.84 10.89
N THR A 83 23.18 13.83 10.08
CA THR A 83 22.92 13.93 8.63
C THR A 83 21.89 12.84 8.36
N PRO A 84 20.67 13.18 7.95
CA PRO A 84 19.72 12.16 7.57
C PRO A 84 20.37 11.50 6.36
N ASN A 85 21.04 10.37 6.57
CA ASN A 85 21.13 9.38 5.51
C ASN A 85 19.79 8.61 5.44
N PHE A 86 18.68 9.29 5.76
CA PHE A 86 17.66 9.45 4.74
C PHE A 86 18.30 10.11 3.51
N GLN A 87 19.02 9.32 2.70
CA GLN A 87 18.59 9.30 1.32
C GLN A 87 17.10 8.99 1.40
N ARG A 88 16.31 10.06 1.45
CA ARG A 88 14.93 10.07 1.01
C ARG A 88 14.90 9.05 -0.13
N SER A 89 14.20 7.94 0.07
CA SER A 89 13.87 7.05 -1.04
C SER A 89 12.90 7.73 -2.01
N THR A 90 12.89 9.07 -2.06
CA THR A 90 12.02 9.88 -2.91
C THR A 90 12.38 9.73 -4.38
N GLY A 91 13.37 8.91 -4.72
CA GLY A 91 13.75 8.64 -6.11
C GLY A 91 13.86 7.17 -6.50
N ILE A 92 13.95 6.19 -5.59
CA ILE A 92 14.25 4.80 -6.03
C ILE A 92 13.07 4.20 -6.81
N HIS A 93 11.84 4.36 -6.31
CA HIS A 93 10.65 3.92 -7.03
C HIS A 93 10.51 4.68 -8.36
N LEU A 94 10.82 5.98 -8.38
CA LEU A 94 10.83 6.79 -9.60
C LEU A 94 11.92 6.37 -10.59
N ALA A 95 13.12 5.99 -10.13
CA ALA A 95 14.21 5.52 -10.97
C ALA A 95 13.87 4.16 -11.59
N ILE A 96 13.31 3.23 -10.80
CA ILE A 96 12.81 1.95 -11.32
C ILE A 96 11.67 2.19 -12.31
N TRP A 97 10.76 3.11 -12.02
CA TRP A 97 9.70 3.51 -12.94
C TRP A 97 10.26 4.06 -14.26
N GLN A 98 11.21 4.99 -14.19
CA GLN A 98 11.84 5.60 -15.36
C GLN A 98 12.63 4.61 -16.21
N ALA A 99 13.28 3.62 -15.59
CA ALA A 99 13.97 2.52 -16.27
C ALA A 99 13.01 1.50 -16.91
N GLY A 100 11.72 1.54 -16.55
CA GLY A 100 10.69 0.72 -17.18
C GLY A 100 10.36 1.21 -18.59
N ARG A 101 10.01 0.27 -19.46
CA ARG A 101 9.55 0.51 -20.83
C ARG A 101 8.04 0.24 -20.97
N PRO A 102 7.38 0.59 -22.09
CA PRO A 102 6.00 0.20 -22.34
C PRO A 102 5.79 -1.32 -22.23
N ILE A 103 4.56 -1.75 -21.99
CA ILE A 103 4.26 -3.18 -21.73
C ILE A 103 4.16 -4.00 -23.03
N GLU A 104 3.93 -3.35 -24.17
CA GLU A 104 3.71 -3.94 -25.48
C GLU A 104 4.92 -4.76 -25.94
N GLY A 105 4.68 -5.99 -26.43
CA GLY A 105 5.71 -6.94 -26.84
C GLY A 105 6.53 -7.48 -25.67
N THR A 106 6.04 -7.38 -24.42
CA THR A 106 6.77 -7.83 -23.22
C THR A 106 6.02 -8.88 -22.41
N LEU A 107 6.71 -9.43 -21.41
CA LEU A 107 6.12 -10.34 -20.43
C LEU A 107 4.94 -9.70 -19.68
N ALA A 108 4.96 -8.38 -19.45
CA ALA A 108 3.86 -7.68 -18.80
C ALA A 108 2.61 -7.62 -19.67
N GLU A 109 2.73 -7.43 -20.98
CA GLU A 109 1.57 -7.53 -21.88
C GLU A 109 0.99 -8.94 -21.86
N ARG A 110 1.83 -9.97 -21.91
CA ARG A 110 1.36 -11.36 -21.80
C ARG A 110 0.65 -11.62 -20.47
N TYR A 111 1.14 -11.05 -19.36
CA TYR A 111 0.44 -11.11 -18.08
C TYR A 111 -0.92 -10.43 -18.14
N VAL A 112 -0.99 -9.17 -18.58
CA VAL A 112 -2.23 -8.37 -18.55
C VAL A 112 -3.26 -8.90 -19.55
N ARG A 113 -2.86 -9.09 -20.81
CA ARG A 113 -3.75 -9.47 -21.92
C ARG A 113 -3.98 -10.97 -22.02
N GLY A 114 -2.93 -11.78 -21.81
CA GLY A 114 -2.99 -13.24 -21.95
C GLY A 114 -3.42 -13.96 -20.67
N VAL A 115 -2.78 -13.67 -19.53
CA VAL A 115 -3.06 -14.39 -18.27
C VAL A 115 -4.25 -13.79 -17.53
N ARG A 116 -4.36 -12.46 -17.50
CA ARG A 116 -5.44 -11.76 -16.77
C ARG A 116 -6.63 -11.39 -17.64
N GLN A 117 -6.53 -11.50 -18.97
CA GLN A 117 -7.60 -11.19 -19.93
C GLN A 117 -8.18 -9.78 -19.77
N ILE A 118 -7.37 -8.83 -19.29
CA ILE A 118 -7.75 -7.43 -19.14
C ILE A 118 -7.52 -6.75 -20.49
N TRP A 119 -8.53 -6.12 -21.09
CA TRP A 119 -8.45 -5.49 -22.42
C TRP A 119 -8.74 -3.98 -22.43
N ALA A 120 -9.13 -3.39 -21.30
CA ALA A 120 -9.28 -1.94 -21.19
C ALA A 120 -7.97 -1.18 -21.54
N PRO A 121 -8.06 0.10 -21.93
CA PRO A 121 -6.94 1.02 -21.91
C PRO A 121 -6.37 1.14 -20.49
N LEU A 122 -5.05 1.01 -20.38
CA LEU A 122 -4.33 1.05 -19.11
C LEU A 122 -3.23 2.10 -19.18
N GLU A 123 -3.33 3.12 -18.34
CA GLU A 123 -2.29 4.09 -18.09
C GLU A 123 -1.48 3.71 -16.86
N ASP A 124 -0.31 4.32 -16.67
CA ASP A 124 0.52 4.11 -15.49
C ASP A 124 1.01 2.66 -15.29
N LEU A 125 1.20 1.95 -16.41
CA LEU A 125 1.89 0.67 -16.46
C LEU A 125 3.22 0.76 -17.21
N ARG A 126 4.22 0.03 -16.72
CA ARG A 126 5.50 -0.18 -17.40
C ARG A 126 6.02 -1.59 -17.15
N PHE A 127 6.91 -2.07 -18.00
CA PHE A 127 7.63 -3.32 -17.79
C PHE A 127 9.11 -3.05 -17.46
N HIS A 128 9.64 -3.76 -16.47
CA HIS A 128 11.05 -3.73 -16.13
C HIS A 128 11.66 -5.14 -16.22
N PRO A 129 12.56 -5.44 -17.18
CA PRO A 129 13.05 -6.80 -17.43
C PRO A 129 13.95 -7.36 -16.31
N ARG A 130 14.59 -6.48 -15.54
CA ARG A 130 15.49 -6.85 -14.43
C ARG A 130 15.16 -6.04 -13.17
N CYS A 131 13.93 -6.11 -12.70
CA CYS A 131 13.46 -5.32 -11.56
C CYS A 131 14.09 -5.83 -10.26
N PRO A 132 14.69 -4.97 -9.43
CA PRO A 132 15.29 -5.41 -8.17
C PRO A 132 14.22 -5.92 -7.19
N ARG A 133 14.44 -7.10 -6.62
CA ARG A 133 13.64 -7.72 -5.56
C ARG A 133 14.53 -7.97 -4.35
N GLY A 134 14.13 -7.49 -3.18
CA GLY A 134 14.95 -7.52 -1.96
C GLY A 134 15.85 -6.29 -1.79
N GLN A 135 16.87 -6.39 -0.94
CA GLN A 135 17.76 -5.26 -0.59
C GLN A 135 19.24 -5.68 -0.51
N GLY A 136 20.13 -4.81 -0.97
CA GLY A 136 21.58 -4.97 -0.84
C GLY A 136 22.11 -6.18 -1.62
N LYS A 137 23.08 -6.90 -1.05
CA LYS A 137 23.71 -8.07 -1.69
C LYS A 137 22.78 -9.26 -1.91
N LEU A 138 21.60 -9.26 -1.28
CA LEU A 138 20.57 -10.29 -1.45
C LEU A 138 19.52 -9.91 -2.50
N ALA A 139 19.71 -8.80 -3.22
CA ALA A 139 18.77 -8.39 -4.25
C ALA A 139 18.86 -9.34 -5.45
N SER A 140 17.75 -10.00 -5.78
CA SER A 140 17.58 -10.66 -7.08
C SER A 140 17.02 -9.66 -8.10
N PHE A 141 17.16 -9.98 -9.38
CA PHE A 141 16.67 -9.14 -10.47
C PHE A 141 15.78 -9.96 -11.38
N GLU A 142 14.50 -9.62 -11.40
CA GLU A 142 13.46 -10.44 -12.03
C GLU A 142 12.55 -9.55 -12.88
N PRO A 143 11.98 -10.06 -13.98
CA PRO A 143 11.07 -9.27 -14.80
C PRO A 143 9.81 -8.93 -14.00
N ALA A 144 9.37 -7.67 -14.10
CA ALA A 144 8.21 -7.21 -13.37
C ALA A 144 7.34 -6.25 -14.18
N LEU A 145 6.03 -6.39 -14.06
CA LEU A 145 5.08 -5.33 -14.34
C LEU A 145 5.17 -4.29 -13.20
N LEU A 146 5.32 -3.03 -13.58
CA LEU A 146 5.29 -1.88 -12.71
C LEU A 146 3.93 -1.19 -12.86
N VAL A 147 3.27 -0.94 -11.73
CA VAL A 147 2.02 -0.17 -11.67
C VAL A 147 2.28 1.07 -10.83
N ALA A 148 2.17 2.27 -11.41
CA ALA A 148 2.42 3.50 -10.67
C ALA A 148 1.26 3.83 -9.74
N MET A 149 1.59 4.27 -8.53
CA MET A 149 0.63 4.80 -7.56
C MET A 149 0.86 6.30 -7.42
N ARG A 150 -0.17 7.09 -7.69
CA ARG A 150 -0.14 8.55 -7.66
C ARG A 150 -0.74 9.09 -6.37
N LYS A 151 -0.16 10.19 -5.91
CA LYS A 151 -0.69 11.05 -4.84
C LYS A 151 -0.51 12.49 -5.26
N ALA A 152 -1.58 13.29 -5.24
CA ALA A 152 -1.59 14.67 -5.73
C ALA A 152 -0.93 14.81 -7.13
N GLY A 153 -1.26 13.87 -8.04
CA GLY A 153 -0.75 13.86 -9.42
C GLY A 153 0.67 13.30 -9.61
N ALA A 154 1.48 13.18 -8.55
CA ALA A 154 2.85 12.68 -8.64
C ALA A 154 2.95 11.17 -8.30
N ILE A 155 3.88 10.46 -8.93
CA ILE A 155 4.16 9.05 -8.61
C ILE A 155 4.84 8.98 -7.23
N ALA A 156 4.08 8.52 -6.24
CA ALA A 156 4.52 8.42 -4.85
C ALA A 156 5.04 7.01 -4.51
N ALA A 157 4.54 5.99 -5.21
CA ALA A 157 4.98 4.61 -5.08
C ALA A 157 4.79 3.85 -6.39
N ILE A 158 5.39 2.66 -6.47
CA ILE A 158 5.11 1.67 -7.51
C ILE A 158 4.76 0.34 -6.86
N GLN A 159 3.79 -0.39 -7.41
CA GLN A 159 3.68 -1.82 -7.20
C GLN A 159 4.52 -2.54 -8.26
N ARG A 160 5.39 -3.43 -7.82
CA ARG A 160 6.13 -4.37 -8.66
C ARG A 160 5.42 -5.71 -8.57
N ILE A 161 4.90 -6.17 -9.70
CA ILE A 161 4.32 -7.50 -9.88
C ILE A 161 5.38 -8.30 -10.62
N PHE A 162 6.13 -9.12 -9.89
CA PHE A 162 7.17 -9.97 -10.45
C PHE A 162 6.53 -11.13 -11.21
N LEU A 163 7.05 -11.44 -12.39
CA LEU A 163 6.45 -12.35 -13.35
C LEU A 163 7.36 -13.55 -13.60
N ASP A 164 6.76 -14.72 -13.71
CA ASP A 164 7.43 -15.93 -14.14
C ASP A 164 7.71 -15.86 -15.67
N PRO A 165 8.98 -16.00 -16.12
CA PRO A 165 9.30 -15.90 -17.55
C PRO A 165 8.62 -16.96 -18.43
N SER A 166 8.31 -18.14 -17.87
CA SER A 166 7.72 -19.28 -18.55
C SER A 166 6.21 -19.15 -18.67
N THR A 167 5.51 -18.88 -17.56
CA THR A 167 4.04 -18.85 -17.51
C THR A 167 3.45 -17.46 -17.71
N ALA A 168 4.28 -16.41 -17.57
CA ALA A 168 3.83 -15.01 -17.44
C ALA A 168 2.98 -14.70 -16.20
N ASP A 169 2.61 -15.67 -15.38
CA ASP A 169 1.85 -15.40 -14.16
C ASP A 169 2.74 -14.73 -13.11
N TYR A 170 2.13 -14.09 -12.13
CA TYR A 170 2.87 -13.41 -11.09
C TYR A 170 3.43 -14.40 -10.06
N THR A 171 4.65 -14.16 -9.60
CA THR A 171 5.26 -14.89 -8.48
C THR A 171 5.07 -14.16 -7.16
N GLU A 172 5.15 -12.82 -7.20
CA GLU A 172 5.16 -11.99 -5.99
C GLU A 172 4.74 -10.56 -6.32
N LYS A 173 4.04 -9.89 -5.39
CA LYS A 173 3.72 -8.46 -5.50
C LYS A 173 4.36 -7.69 -4.36
N ARG A 174 5.03 -6.58 -4.67
CA ARG A 174 5.71 -5.71 -3.68
C ARG A 174 5.58 -4.24 -4.02
N VAL A 175 5.11 -3.47 -3.06
CA VAL A 175 5.05 -2.01 -3.17
C VAL A 175 6.39 -1.40 -2.72
N LEU A 176 6.83 -0.35 -3.40
CA LEU A 176 8.01 0.44 -3.08
C LEU A 176 7.68 1.94 -3.18
N GLY A 177 8.05 2.71 -2.16
CA GLY A 177 7.75 4.15 -2.07
C GLY A 177 6.68 4.46 -1.02
N GLN A 178 6.10 5.65 -1.10
CA GLN A 178 5.08 6.13 -0.18
C GLN A 178 3.68 5.73 -0.65
N ALA A 179 3.23 4.55 -0.22
CA ALA A 179 1.93 4.00 -0.62
C ALA A 179 0.72 4.61 0.11
N ILE A 180 0.92 5.23 1.27
CA ILE A 180 -0.16 5.80 2.08
C ILE A 180 -0.75 7.02 1.37
N GLY A 181 -2.03 6.92 1.04
CA GLY A 181 -2.76 7.91 0.23
C GLY A 181 -2.33 8.00 -1.21
N ALA A 182 -1.69 6.96 -1.73
CA ALA A 182 -1.43 6.81 -3.16
C ALA A 182 -2.28 5.66 -3.73
N ALA A 183 -2.72 5.80 -4.98
CA ALA A 183 -3.44 4.77 -5.71
C ALA A 183 -3.02 4.74 -7.17
N TRP A 184 -3.17 3.59 -7.82
CA TRP A 184 -3.24 3.57 -9.27
C TRP A 184 -4.62 4.10 -9.69
N THR A 185 -4.68 5.16 -10.49
CA THR A 185 -5.94 5.84 -10.83
C THR A 185 -6.41 5.58 -12.26
N ASN A 186 -5.56 4.97 -13.08
CA ASN A 186 -5.80 4.75 -14.51
C ASN A 186 -6.21 6.04 -15.26
N GLY A 187 -5.41 7.10 -15.10
CA GLY A 187 -5.66 8.42 -15.69
C GLY A 187 -6.34 9.41 -14.75
N LEU A 188 -6.93 10.47 -15.33
CA LEU A 188 -7.66 11.51 -14.61
C LEU A 188 -9.05 11.00 -14.14
N PRO A 189 -9.52 11.40 -12.94
CA PRO A 189 -10.84 10.99 -12.44
C PRO A 189 -11.98 11.48 -13.31
N GLY A 190 -12.92 10.58 -13.60
CA GLY A 190 -14.28 10.96 -14.00
C GLY A 190 -15.13 11.41 -12.80
N LYS A 191 -16.42 11.70 -13.06
CA LYS A 191 -17.40 12.00 -12.00
C LYS A 191 -17.74 10.78 -11.13
N THR A 192 -17.69 9.59 -11.74
CA THR A 192 -17.91 8.31 -11.06
C THR A 192 -16.64 7.49 -11.14
N ILE A 193 -16.17 6.98 -10.00
CA ILE A 193 -15.02 6.08 -9.93
C ILE A 193 -15.34 4.85 -9.08
N GLY A 194 -14.78 3.71 -9.45
CA GLY A 194 -14.66 2.55 -8.58
C GLY A 194 -13.40 2.64 -7.72
N ILE A 195 -13.40 2.07 -6.52
CA ILE A 195 -12.17 1.83 -5.75
C ILE A 195 -12.09 0.38 -5.31
N CYS A 196 -10.92 -0.23 -5.47
CA CYS A 196 -10.69 -1.62 -5.12
C CYS A 196 -9.32 -1.81 -4.43
N GLU A 197 -9.07 -3.03 -3.96
CA GLU A 197 -7.82 -3.36 -3.28
C GLU A 197 -6.65 -3.57 -4.25
N GLY A 198 -6.89 -4.27 -5.35
CA GLY A 198 -5.84 -4.75 -6.26
C GLY A 198 -5.92 -4.16 -7.66
N PHE A 199 -4.77 -3.97 -8.29
CA PHE A 199 -4.67 -3.50 -9.68
C PHE A 199 -5.53 -4.33 -10.64
N GLU A 200 -5.46 -5.66 -10.53
CA GLU A 200 -6.17 -6.54 -11.47
C GLU A 200 -7.68 -6.41 -11.32
N THR A 201 -8.19 -6.21 -10.10
CA THR A 201 -9.61 -6.01 -9.81
C THR A 201 -10.11 -4.69 -10.41
N ALA A 202 -9.36 -3.59 -10.25
CA ALA A 202 -9.74 -2.30 -10.85
C ALA A 202 -9.73 -2.38 -12.38
N ALA A 203 -8.67 -2.96 -12.94
CA ALA A 203 -8.51 -3.07 -14.38
C ALA A 203 -9.57 -4.00 -15.01
N ALA A 204 -9.93 -5.08 -14.31
CA ALA A 204 -11.02 -5.97 -14.73
C ALA A 204 -12.38 -5.28 -14.67
N TYR A 205 -12.69 -4.60 -13.57
CA TYR A 205 -13.94 -3.85 -13.43
C TYR A 205 -14.08 -2.78 -14.52
N THR A 206 -13.00 -2.03 -14.79
CA THR A 206 -12.97 -1.03 -15.86
C THR A 206 -13.20 -1.69 -17.23
N SER A 207 -12.60 -2.85 -17.48
CA SER A 207 -12.80 -3.60 -18.73
C SER A 207 -14.24 -4.10 -18.91
N LEU A 208 -14.92 -4.47 -17.83
CA LEU A 208 -16.26 -5.05 -17.86
C LEU A 208 -17.36 -3.98 -17.91
N THR A 209 -17.15 -2.84 -17.26
CA THR A 209 -18.22 -1.83 -17.03
C THR A 209 -17.97 -0.52 -17.76
N GLY A 210 -16.74 -0.26 -18.20
CA GLY A 210 -16.31 1.05 -18.70
C GLY A 210 -16.13 2.12 -17.62
N ILE A 211 -16.45 1.82 -16.35
CA ILE A 211 -16.28 2.75 -15.23
C ILE A 211 -14.83 2.66 -14.74
N GLN A 212 -14.12 3.79 -14.72
CA GLN A 212 -12.75 3.87 -14.22
C GLN A 212 -12.69 3.42 -12.76
N ALA A 213 -11.80 2.47 -12.45
CA ALA A 213 -11.55 2.04 -11.08
C ALA A 213 -10.11 2.25 -10.64
N TRP A 214 -9.94 2.60 -9.37
CA TRP A 214 -8.65 2.86 -8.74
C TRP A 214 -8.23 1.71 -7.84
N ALA A 215 -6.92 1.43 -7.78
CA ALA A 215 -6.37 0.38 -6.92
C ALA A 215 -5.53 0.96 -5.77
N MET A 216 -5.92 0.62 -4.54
CA MET A 216 -5.30 1.10 -3.28
C MET A 216 -4.08 0.25 -2.86
N MET A 217 -3.87 -0.86 -3.57
CA MET A 217 -2.86 -1.88 -3.31
C MET A 217 -3.00 -2.53 -1.92
N GLY A 218 -4.24 -2.72 -1.43
CA GLY A 218 -4.58 -3.55 -0.26
C GLY A 218 -5.65 -2.97 0.69
N ALA A 219 -6.46 -3.83 1.31
CA ALA A 219 -7.59 -3.52 2.21
C ALA A 219 -7.32 -2.45 3.27
N LYS A 220 -6.14 -2.47 3.89
CA LYS A 220 -5.82 -1.52 4.97
C LYS A 220 -5.70 -0.08 4.46
N ARG A 221 -5.40 0.12 3.18
CA ARG A 221 -5.28 1.43 2.52
C ARG A 221 -6.58 1.89 1.84
N PHE A 222 -7.62 1.07 1.86
CA PHE A 222 -8.86 1.28 1.11
C PHE A 222 -9.57 2.61 1.39
N HIS A 223 -9.34 3.18 2.58
CA HIS A 223 -9.96 4.42 3.08
C HIS A 223 -9.00 5.63 3.13
N GLN A 224 -7.80 5.51 2.55
CA GLN A 224 -6.70 6.45 2.83
C GLN A 224 -6.35 7.39 1.67
N VAL A 225 -7.11 7.38 0.58
CA VAL A 225 -6.82 8.20 -0.62
C VAL A 225 -7.74 9.41 -0.68
N ASP A 226 -7.16 10.55 -1.04
CA ASP A 226 -7.93 11.78 -1.21
C ASP A 226 -8.80 11.68 -2.47
N ILE A 227 -10.12 11.61 -2.28
CA ILE A 227 -11.08 11.63 -3.39
C ILE A 227 -11.30 13.10 -3.82
N PRO A 228 -10.98 13.48 -5.07
CA PRO A 228 -11.15 14.86 -5.54
C PRO A 228 -12.59 15.33 -5.44
N VAL A 229 -12.80 16.63 -5.20
CA VAL A 229 -14.16 17.23 -5.09
C VAL A 229 -14.97 17.14 -6.39
N SER A 230 -14.32 16.92 -7.53
CA SER A 230 -14.96 16.69 -8.84
C SER A 230 -15.62 15.31 -8.97
N VAL A 231 -15.29 14.37 -8.07
CA VAL A 231 -15.93 13.06 -8.01
C VAL A 231 -17.23 13.18 -7.23
N GLU A 232 -18.32 12.78 -7.88
CA GLU A 232 -19.69 12.83 -7.39
C GLU A 232 -20.14 11.45 -6.88
N THR A 233 -19.57 10.35 -7.40
CA THR A 233 -19.88 8.98 -6.96
C THR A 233 -18.62 8.13 -6.79
N VAL A 234 -18.50 7.45 -5.64
CA VAL A 234 -17.49 6.41 -5.40
C VAL A 234 -18.19 5.06 -5.20
N ILE A 235 -17.83 4.09 -6.04
CA ILE A 235 -18.30 2.70 -5.96
C ILE A 235 -17.24 1.87 -5.22
N LEU A 236 -17.60 1.35 -4.05
CA LEU A 236 -16.71 0.50 -3.24
C LEU A 236 -16.72 -0.93 -3.80
N LEU A 237 -15.61 -1.36 -4.38
CA LEU A 237 -15.40 -2.68 -5.01
C LEU A 237 -14.46 -3.53 -4.14
N ALA A 238 -14.86 -3.76 -2.89
CA ALA A 238 -14.06 -4.54 -1.95
C ALA A 238 -14.12 -6.04 -2.27
N ASP A 239 -13.10 -6.77 -1.86
CA ASP A 239 -13.09 -8.23 -1.98
C ASP A 239 -14.22 -8.82 -1.11
N ASN A 240 -14.85 -9.90 -1.60
CA ASN A 240 -16.01 -10.54 -0.99
C ASN A 240 -15.62 -11.47 0.18
N ASP A 241 -14.78 -10.98 1.07
CA ASP A 241 -14.33 -11.67 2.27
C ASP A 241 -14.51 -10.80 3.54
N ALA A 242 -14.09 -11.32 4.70
CA ALA A 242 -14.24 -10.63 5.97
C ALA A 242 -13.36 -9.37 6.08
N GLU A 243 -12.19 -9.33 5.43
CA GLU A 243 -11.31 -8.16 5.46
C GLU A 243 -11.83 -7.07 4.52
N GLY A 244 -12.25 -7.44 3.31
CA GLY A 244 -12.85 -6.53 2.33
C GLY A 244 -14.15 -5.89 2.83
N ARG A 245 -15.04 -6.65 3.49
CA ARG A 245 -16.25 -6.09 4.12
C ARG A 245 -15.94 -5.02 5.18
N ARG A 246 -14.93 -5.26 6.02
CA ARG A 246 -14.46 -4.26 7.01
C ARG A 246 -13.79 -3.06 6.33
N ALA A 247 -13.04 -3.29 5.25
CA ALA A 247 -12.43 -2.23 4.47
C ALA A 247 -13.49 -1.32 3.84
N ARG A 248 -14.54 -1.90 3.26
CA ARG A 248 -15.72 -1.19 2.72
C ARG A 248 -16.41 -0.34 3.78
N GLU A 249 -16.68 -0.89 4.96
CA GLU A 249 -17.29 -0.12 6.07
C GLU A 249 -16.45 1.09 6.47
N ARG A 250 -15.13 0.91 6.65
CA ARG A 250 -14.23 2.01 6.99
C ARG A 250 -14.14 3.07 5.88
N ALA A 251 -14.11 2.65 4.62
CA ALA A 251 -14.08 3.59 3.50
C ALA A 251 -15.39 4.38 3.37
N ALA A 252 -16.55 3.73 3.55
CA ALA A 252 -17.84 4.40 3.52
C ALA A 252 -17.94 5.48 4.61
N GLU A 253 -17.41 5.20 5.80
CA GLU A 253 -17.30 6.19 6.88
C GLU A 253 -16.33 7.33 6.52
N SER A 254 -15.11 6.97 6.09
CA SER A 254 -14.03 7.94 5.90
C SER A 254 -14.27 8.91 4.74
N TYR A 255 -14.93 8.45 3.68
CA TYR A 255 -15.20 9.28 2.51
C TYR A 255 -16.50 10.08 2.61
N ARG A 256 -17.31 9.88 3.64
CA ARG A 256 -18.60 10.56 3.76
C ARG A 256 -18.42 12.08 3.78
N ARG A 257 -19.01 12.74 2.78
CA ARG A 257 -19.07 14.21 2.69
C ARG A 257 -20.27 14.64 1.85
N PRO A 258 -20.77 15.88 2.01
CA PRO A 258 -21.80 16.43 1.11
C PRO A 258 -21.36 16.37 -0.36
N GLY A 259 -22.30 16.01 -1.24
CA GLY A 259 -22.06 15.95 -2.70
C GLY A 259 -21.30 14.72 -3.20
N LEU A 260 -20.96 13.77 -2.33
CA LEU A 260 -20.37 12.48 -2.74
C LEU A 260 -21.33 11.33 -2.40
N ALA A 261 -21.87 10.68 -3.42
CA ALA A 261 -22.56 9.40 -3.29
C ALA A 261 -21.54 8.28 -3.07
N ILE A 262 -21.83 7.39 -2.12
CA ILE A 262 -21.01 6.21 -1.85
C ILE A 262 -21.87 4.98 -2.07
N GLU A 263 -21.47 4.17 -3.03
CA GLU A 263 -22.17 2.95 -3.44
C GLU A 263 -21.28 1.74 -3.16
N THR A 264 -21.83 0.54 -3.27
CA THR A 264 -21.07 -0.70 -3.12
C THR A 264 -21.59 -1.69 -4.14
N GLU A 265 -20.68 -2.22 -4.96
CA GLU A 265 -20.98 -3.33 -5.86
C GLU A 265 -20.13 -4.54 -5.50
N TRP A 266 -20.80 -5.68 -5.38
CA TRP A 266 -20.14 -6.96 -5.12
C TRP A 266 -19.96 -7.72 -6.43
N PRO A 267 -18.83 -8.43 -6.61
CA PRO A 267 -18.67 -9.31 -7.75
C PRO A 267 -19.80 -10.35 -7.77
N PRO A 268 -20.44 -10.61 -8.93
CA PRO A 268 -21.56 -11.53 -9.03
C PRO A 268 -21.15 -12.98 -8.75
N GLY A 269 -22.13 -13.77 -8.28
CA GLY A 269 -21.94 -15.20 -8.00
C GLY A 269 -21.12 -15.44 -6.73
N ARG A 270 -20.29 -16.51 -6.74
CA ARG A 270 -19.42 -16.90 -5.62
C ARG A 270 -17.99 -16.36 -5.76
N MET A 271 -17.79 -15.35 -6.60
CA MET A 271 -16.46 -14.79 -6.84
C MET A 271 -15.99 -13.90 -5.68
N ASN A 272 -14.69 -13.94 -5.40
CA ASN A 272 -14.10 -13.08 -4.38
C ASN A 272 -13.85 -11.66 -4.89
N ASP A 273 -13.44 -11.53 -6.14
CA ASP A 273 -13.08 -10.25 -6.75
C ASP A 273 -13.51 -10.19 -8.22
N TRP A 274 -13.57 -8.98 -8.78
CA TRP A 274 -13.96 -8.75 -10.16
C TRP A 274 -12.98 -9.34 -11.19
N ALA A 275 -11.72 -9.53 -10.82
CA ALA A 275 -10.73 -10.08 -11.74
C ALA A 275 -10.92 -11.58 -11.99
N GLN A 276 -11.63 -12.29 -11.12
CA GLN A 276 -12.02 -13.69 -11.34
C GLN A 276 -13.00 -13.85 -12.51
N LEU A 277 -13.80 -12.82 -12.83
CA LEU A 277 -14.77 -12.88 -13.94
C LEU A 277 -14.12 -13.00 -15.30
N LEU A 278 -12.88 -12.51 -15.43
CA LEU A 278 -12.13 -12.53 -16.69
C LEU A 278 -11.31 -13.80 -16.89
N LYS A 279 -11.11 -14.62 -15.85
CA LYS A 279 -10.31 -15.86 -15.91
C LYS A 279 -11.12 -17.09 -16.40
N ARG A 280 -12.09 -16.88 -17.28
CA ARG A 280 -12.93 -17.98 -17.81
C ARG A 280 -12.18 -18.85 -18.81
#